data_AF-A0A9D8P0X0-F1
#
_entry.id   AF-A0A9D8P0X0-F1
#
_cell.length_a   1.000
_cell.length_b   1.000
_cell.length_c   1.000
_cell.angle_alpha   90.00
_cell.angle_beta   90.00
_cell.angle_gamma   90.00
#
_symmetry.space_group_name_H-M   'P 1'
#
loop_
_entity.id
_entity.type
_entity.pdbx_description
1 polymer ?
#
loop_
_entity_poly.entity_id
_entity_poly.type
_entity_poly.pdbx_seq_one_letter_code
_entity_poly.pdbx_strand_id
1 'polypeptide(L)'
;MTTARCRIARTAADAYALPAGAAAPDSGSFKRLHGLIRHYLSPATASVLAEPVPTADGGQLDWFTPLGGQPERFTELPESEQPRVRRLLDIRLEAIRELARRLPEFDPECTDAPALLQATAYPGDEAVYVVGGQPVVTFWAYGVLPRFEPEADAAASQPGRRARWPVVVATVPLLLGVAGWAAFHFSLLRWPPWGPDYVALLKAERAEGERLRRELIERHSALAAHLGHCALQDQVATLQRERALLAERRDELAAQLGRLIQSCKTQ
;
A
#
# COMPACT_ATOMS: atom_id res chain seq x y z
N MET A 1 -18.01 -12.25 5.86
CA MET A 1 -17.17 -12.48 7.05
C MET A 1 -16.94 -11.13 7.70
N THR A 2 -17.52 -10.90 8.88
CA THR A 2 -17.36 -9.66 9.63
C THR A 2 -15.93 -9.62 10.16
N THR A 3 -15.06 -8.79 9.59
CA THR A 3 -13.69 -8.62 10.08
C THR A 3 -13.79 -8.16 11.54
N ALA A 4 -13.30 -8.97 12.48
CA ALA A 4 -13.28 -8.59 13.88
C ALA A 4 -12.42 -7.32 14.02
N ARG A 5 -13.00 -6.25 14.55
CA ARG A 5 -12.33 -4.96 14.74
C ARG A 5 -12.08 -4.77 16.23
N CYS A 6 -10.83 -4.60 16.62
CA CYS A 6 -10.47 -4.35 18.01
C CYS A 6 -10.50 -2.85 18.28
N ARG A 7 -11.17 -2.42 19.36
CA ARG A 7 -11.08 -1.02 19.83
C ARG A 7 -9.77 -0.86 20.58
N ILE A 8 -8.95 0.11 20.19
CA ILE A 8 -7.64 0.37 20.80
C ILE A 8 -7.70 1.46 21.86
N ALA A 9 -8.55 2.47 21.67
CA ALA A 9 -8.67 3.60 22.58
C ALA A 9 -10.03 4.29 22.44
N ARG A 10 -10.44 4.99 23.50
CA ARG A 10 -11.49 6.01 23.46
C ARG A 10 -10.88 7.34 23.90
N THR A 11 -11.13 8.40 23.15
CA THR A 11 -10.53 9.70 23.40
C THR A 11 -11.55 10.81 23.19
N ALA A 12 -11.33 11.96 23.83
CA ALA A 12 -12.13 13.16 23.52
C ALA A 12 -11.90 13.57 22.06
N ALA A 13 -12.95 14.01 21.37
CA ALA A 13 -12.87 14.41 19.96
C ALA A 13 -12.03 15.68 19.75
N ASP A 14 -11.94 16.51 20.79
CA ASP A 14 -11.22 17.78 20.86
C ASP A 14 -9.86 17.67 21.59
N ALA A 15 -9.37 16.46 21.84
CA ALA A 15 -8.11 16.24 22.57
C ALA A 15 -6.89 16.90 21.92
N TYR A 16 -6.93 17.13 20.60
CA TYR A 16 -5.89 17.82 19.84
C TYR A 16 -6.50 18.86 18.90
N ALA A 17 -5.82 19.99 18.75
CA ALA A 17 -6.20 21.00 17.79
C ALA A 17 -5.93 20.52 16.35
N LEU A 18 -6.91 20.69 15.46
CA LEU A 18 -6.71 20.43 14.04
C LEU A 18 -5.86 21.53 13.41
N PRO A 19 -4.89 21.19 12.54
CA PRO A 19 -4.18 22.18 11.74
C PRO A 19 -5.15 23.02 10.91
N ALA A 20 -4.83 24.30 10.70
CA ALA A 20 -5.67 25.20 9.92
C ALA A 20 -5.88 24.66 8.49
N GLY A 21 -7.15 24.53 8.08
CA GLY A 21 -7.52 24.00 6.76
C GLY A 21 -7.51 22.48 6.65
N ALA A 22 -7.12 21.74 7.70
CA ALA A 22 -7.26 20.29 7.74
C ALA A 22 -8.68 19.90 8.17
N ALA A 23 -9.24 18.88 7.51
CA ALA A 23 -10.49 18.25 7.93
C ALA A 23 -10.22 17.20 9.00
N ALA A 24 -11.12 17.11 9.99
CA ALA A 24 -11.07 16.03 10.97
C ALA A 24 -11.21 14.66 10.26
N PRO A 25 -10.40 13.66 10.60
CA PRO A 25 -10.56 12.33 10.07
C PRO A 25 -11.86 11.70 10.58
N ASP A 26 -12.60 11.04 9.69
CA ASP A 26 -13.83 10.33 9.98
C ASP A 26 -13.77 8.92 9.37
N SER A 27 -14.80 8.11 9.61
CA SER A 27 -14.82 6.74 9.09
C SER A 27 -14.86 6.68 7.55
N GLY A 28 -15.34 7.73 6.88
CA GLY A 28 -15.41 7.83 5.41
C GLY A 28 -14.05 8.15 4.80
N SER A 29 -13.36 9.17 5.31
CA SER A 29 -12.00 9.51 4.92
C SER A 29 -11.03 8.39 5.26
N PHE A 30 -11.20 7.72 6.40
CA PHE A 30 -10.45 6.50 6.71
C PHE A 30 -10.62 5.43 5.63
N LYS A 31 -11.87 5.04 5.29
CA LYS A 31 -12.10 3.97 4.29
C LYS A 31 -11.50 4.31 2.93
N ARG A 32 -11.60 5.58 2.52
CA ARG A 32 -11.02 6.09 1.27
C ARG A 32 -9.49 5.95 1.27
N LEU A 33 -8.83 6.56 2.26
CA LEU A 33 -7.36 6.54 2.36
C LEU A 33 -6.82 5.14 2.62
N HIS A 34 -7.45 4.37 3.50
CA HIS A 34 -7.06 2.99 3.78
C HIS A 34 -7.24 2.09 2.55
N GLY A 35 -8.31 2.27 1.76
CA GLY A 35 -8.50 1.58 0.49
C GLY A 35 -7.39 1.90 -0.52
N LEU A 36 -7.04 3.19 -0.63
CA LEU A 36 -5.96 3.67 -1.50
C LEU A 36 -4.59 3.12 -1.07
N ILE A 37 -4.27 3.18 0.22
CA ILE A 37 -3.03 2.61 0.77
C ILE A 37 -2.98 1.10 0.51
N ARG A 38 -4.08 0.36 0.71
CA ARG A 38 -4.13 -1.09 0.43
C ARG A 38 -4.00 -1.43 -1.04
N HIS A 39 -4.35 -0.52 -1.94
CA HIS A 39 -4.22 -0.73 -3.37
C HIS A 39 -2.74 -0.74 -3.79
N TYR A 40 -1.94 0.17 -3.22
CA TYR A 40 -0.54 0.37 -3.63
C TYR A 40 0.51 -0.22 -2.68
N LEU A 41 0.20 -0.34 -1.38
CA LEU A 41 1.13 -0.73 -0.32
C LEU A 41 0.66 -1.99 0.41
N SER A 42 1.52 -2.53 1.28
CA SER A 42 1.23 -3.75 2.03
C SER A 42 0.07 -3.56 3.02
N PRO A 43 -0.68 -4.64 3.35
CA PRO A 43 -1.71 -4.58 4.41
C PRO A 43 -1.17 -4.11 5.77
N ALA A 44 0.07 -4.45 6.10
CA ALA A 44 0.73 -4.01 7.34
C ALA A 44 1.03 -2.49 7.34
N THR A 45 1.26 -1.90 6.17
CA THR A 45 1.38 -0.45 6.02
C THR A 45 0.02 0.22 6.18
N ALA A 46 -1.04 -0.34 5.58
CA ALA A 46 -2.40 0.18 5.71
C ALA A 46 -2.92 0.14 7.16
N SER A 47 -2.57 -0.90 7.92
CA SER A 47 -2.99 -1.04 9.31
C SER A 47 -2.35 -0.05 10.28
N VAL A 48 -1.44 0.82 9.82
CA VAL A 48 -0.81 1.85 10.66
C VAL A 48 -1.80 2.94 11.07
N LEU A 49 -2.89 3.14 10.34
CA LEU A 49 -3.93 4.12 10.68
C LEU A 49 -5.08 3.42 11.41
N ALA A 50 -5.50 3.97 12.56
CA ALA A 50 -6.71 3.53 13.24
C ALA A 50 -7.97 4.10 12.58
N GLU A 51 -9.09 3.38 12.55
CA GLU A 51 -10.36 3.97 12.12
C GLU A 51 -10.98 4.80 13.26
N PRO A 52 -11.23 6.11 13.06
CA PRO A 52 -12.00 6.93 13.98
C PRO A 52 -13.50 6.65 13.79
N VAL A 53 -14.18 6.35 14.90
CA VAL A 53 -15.63 6.18 14.95
C VAL A 53 -16.17 7.09 16.05
N PRO A 54 -16.94 8.14 15.73
CA PRO A 54 -17.54 8.97 16.76
C PRO A 54 -18.55 8.17 17.59
N THR A 55 -18.55 8.44 18.89
CA THR A 55 -19.59 7.94 19.80
C THR A 55 -20.93 8.61 19.48
N ALA A 56 -22.04 8.02 19.95
CA ALA A 56 -23.39 8.53 19.71
C ALA A 56 -23.57 10.01 20.14
N ASP A 57 -22.88 10.41 21.21
CA ASP A 57 -22.95 11.76 21.77
C ASP A 57 -22.01 12.76 21.06
N GLY A 58 -21.17 12.29 20.13
CA GLY A 58 -20.25 13.12 19.33
C GLY A 58 -19.04 13.70 20.07
N GLY A 59 -19.04 13.72 21.41
CA GLY A 59 -17.94 14.27 22.22
C GLY A 59 -16.69 13.38 22.32
N GLN A 60 -16.79 12.12 21.93
CA GLN A 60 -15.70 11.13 22.02
C GLN A 60 -15.53 10.38 20.70
N LEU A 61 -14.30 9.94 20.43
CA LEU A 61 -13.92 9.07 19.33
C LEU A 61 -13.47 7.71 19.88
N ASP A 62 -14.08 6.64 19.37
CA ASP A 62 -13.58 5.28 19.51
C ASP A 62 -12.65 4.96 18.33
N TRP A 63 -11.42 4.56 18.64
CA TRP A 63 -10.41 4.19 17.65
C TRP A 63 -10.35 2.68 17.48
N PHE A 64 -10.40 2.20 16.24
CA PHE A 64 -10.41 0.77 15.93
C PHE A 64 -9.25 0.37 15.01
N THR A 65 -8.80 -0.87 15.12
CA THR A 65 -7.83 -1.48 14.19
C THR A 65 -8.35 -2.83 13.66
N PRO A 66 -7.99 -3.23 12.44
CA PRO A 66 -8.22 -4.59 11.95
C PRO A 66 -7.26 -5.63 12.56
N LEU A 67 -6.22 -5.19 13.28
CA LEU A 67 -5.24 -6.09 13.89
C LEU A 67 -5.81 -6.81 15.11
N GLY A 68 -5.40 -8.07 15.29
CA GLY A 68 -5.66 -8.84 16.49
C GLY A 68 -4.53 -8.67 17.51
N GLY A 69 -4.89 -8.62 18.79
CA GLY A 69 -3.95 -8.48 19.91
C GLY A 69 -4.46 -7.49 20.96
N GLN A 70 -3.85 -7.50 22.13
CA GLN A 70 -4.13 -6.49 23.15
C GLN A 70 -3.42 -5.18 22.78
N PRO A 71 -4.13 -4.04 22.77
CA PRO A 71 -3.52 -2.75 22.54
C PRO A 71 -2.71 -2.29 23.75
N GLU A 72 -1.48 -1.84 23.51
CA GLU A 72 -0.59 -1.25 24.50
C GLU A 72 -0.14 0.14 24.01
N ARG A 73 0.05 1.11 24.91
CA ARG A 73 0.56 2.43 24.51
C ARG A 73 2.04 2.33 24.19
N PHE A 74 2.48 3.02 23.14
CA PHE A 74 3.90 3.05 22.79
C PHE A 74 4.78 3.58 23.93
N THR A 75 4.28 4.56 24.69
CA THR A 75 4.98 5.15 25.83
C THR A 75 5.06 4.25 27.06
N GLU A 76 4.23 3.19 27.12
CA GLU A 76 4.23 2.19 28.19
C GLU A 76 5.09 0.97 27.86
N LEU A 77 5.54 0.83 26.60
CA LEU A 77 6.38 -0.28 26.18
C LEU A 77 7.77 -0.24 26.85
N PRO A 78 8.40 -1.41 27.06
CA PRO A 78 9.79 -1.49 27.47
C PRO A 78 10.71 -0.67 26.55
N GLU A 79 11.66 0.08 27.12
CA GLU A 79 12.61 0.91 26.36
C GLU A 79 13.40 0.10 25.32
N SER A 80 13.61 -1.20 25.54
CA SER A 80 14.26 -2.10 24.58
C SER A 80 13.43 -2.36 23.32
N GLU A 81 12.11 -2.26 23.40
CA GLU A 81 11.18 -2.53 22.29
C GLU A 81 10.79 -1.27 21.51
N GLN A 82 10.78 -0.11 22.17
CA GLN A 82 10.41 1.17 21.56
C GLN A 82 11.20 1.48 20.26
N PRO A 83 12.53 1.27 20.16
CA PRO A 83 13.28 1.55 18.92
C PRO A 83 12.83 0.68 17.74
N ARG A 84 12.43 -0.57 17.99
CA ARG A 84 11.92 -1.48 16.96
C ARG A 84 10.58 -0.98 16.44
N VAL A 85 9.65 -0.64 17.34
CA VAL A 85 8.32 -0.15 16.96
C VAL A 85 8.40 1.20 16.26
N ARG A 86 9.22 2.13 16.77
CA ARG A 86 9.47 3.44 16.15
C ARG A 86 9.97 3.28 14.72
N ARG A 87 10.96 2.40 14.51
CA ARG A 87 11.46 2.11 13.16
C ARG A 87 10.37 1.57 12.23
N LEU A 88 9.52 0.65 12.72
CA LEU A 88 8.40 0.13 11.92
C LEU A 88 7.39 1.22 11.58
N LEU A 89 7.12 2.14 12.51
CA LEU A 89 6.23 3.28 12.30
C LEU A 89 6.81 4.19 11.22
N ASP A 90 8.07 4.58 11.34
CA ASP A 90 8.75 5.47 10.40
C ASP A 90 8.77 4.88 8.99
N ILE A 91 9.08 3.59 8.85
CA ILE A 91 9.07 2.89 7.55
C ILE A 91 7.67 2.96 6.90
N ARG A 92 6.60 2.76 7.68
CA ARG A 92 5.23 2.74 7.14
C ARG A 92 4.76 4.12 6.76
N LEU A 93 4.99 5.10 7.63
CA LEU A 93 4.62 6.48 7.37
C LEU A 93 5.39 7.03 6.18
N GLU A 94 6.69 6.72 6.04
CA GLU A 94 7.45 7.16 4.88
C GLU A 94 6.98 6.49 3.59
N ALA A 95 6.60 5.21 3.61
CA ALA A 95 6.00 4.57 2.45
C ALA A 95 4.69 5.24 2.01
N ILE A 96 3.86 5.71 2.96
CA ILE A 96 2.63 6.47 2.66
C ILE A 96 2.97 7.86 2.11
N ARG A 97 3.98 8.55 2.65
CA ARG A 97 4.44 9.84 2.11
C ARG A 97 4.94 9.71 0.68
N GLU A 98 5.72 8.68 0.41
CA GLU A 98 6.24 8.41 -0.94
C GLU A 98 5.13 8.06 -1.92
N LEU A 99 4.14 7.26 -1.49
CA LEU A 99 2.92 7.05 -2.28
C LEU A 99 2.24 8.38 -2.59
N ALA A 100 2.04 9.23 -1.59
CA ALA A 100 1.37 10.51 -1.78
C ALA A 100 2.12 11.46 -2.73
N ARG A 101 3.46 11.49 -2.68
CA ARG A 101 4.29 12.28 -3.61
C ARG A 101 4.14 11.82 -5.06
N ARG A 102 4.09 10.49 -5.28
CA ARG A 102 4.07 9.91 -6.63
C ARG A 102 2.67 9.63 -7.17
N LEU A 103 1.63 9.69 -6.34
CA LEU A 103 0.25 9.43 -6.74
C LEU A 103 -0.19 10.25 -7.97
N PRO A 104 0.10 11.57 -8.06
CA PRO A 104 -0.28 12.37 -9.23
C PRO A 104 0.41 11.93 -10.53
N GLU A 105 1.57 11.24 -10.46
CA GLU A 105 2.28 10.73 -11.64
C GLU A 105 1.60 9.49 -12.24
N PHE A 106 0.97 8.66 -11.41
CA PHE A 106 0.37 7.39 -11.84
C PHE A 106 -1.16 7.43 -11.94
N ASP A 107 -1.80 8.30 -11.19
CA ASP A 107 -3.25 8.52 -11.20
C ASP A 107 -3.56 10.03 -11.06
N PRO A 108 -3.46 10.80 -12.17
CA PRO A 108 -3.66 12.25 -12.14
C PRO A 108 -5.08 12.69 -11.73
N GLU A 109 -6.07 11.81 -11.91
CA GLU A 109 -7.46 12.07 -11.53
C GLU A 109 -7.69 11.87 -10.02
N CYS A 110 -6.77 11.19 -9.32
CA CYS A 110 -6.86 10.98 -7.88
C CYS A 110 -6.33 12.20 -7.10
N THR A 111 -7.24 12.94 -6.47
CA THR A 111 -6.92 14.14 -5.69
C THR A 111 -6.57 13.88 -4.22
N ASP A 112 -6.36 12.63 -3.82
CA ASP A 112 -6.17 12.23 -2.41
C ASP A 112 -4.72 12.41 -1.90
N ALA A 113 -3.77 12.83 -2.74
CA ALA A 113 -2.37 13.00 -2.35
C ALA A 113 -2.16 13.93 -1.12
N PRO A 114 -2.77 15.12 -1.02
CA PRO A 114 -2.64 15.96 0.17
C PRO A 114 -3.21 15.32 1.43
N ALA A 115 -4.34 14.61 1.31
CA ALA A 115 -4.96 13.92 2.43
C ALA A 115 -4.12 12.73 2.92
N LEU A 116 -3.48 11.99 2.01
CA LEU A 116 -2.50 10.95 2.38
C LEU A 116 -1.30 11.53 3.11
N LEU A 117 -0.73 12.64 2.62
CA LEU A 117 0.37 13.31 3.33
C LEU A 117 -0.06 13.71 4.74
N GLN A 118 -1.19 14.41 4.87
CA GLN A 118 -1.72 14.86 6.15
C GLN A 118 -1.98 13.68 7.11
N ALA A 119 -2.45 12.54 6.62
CA ALA A 119 -2.64 11.33 7.43
C ALA A 119 -1.32 10.77 8.03
N THR A 120 -0.16 11.19 7.52
CA THR A 120 1.14 10.81 8.12
C THR A 120 1.60 11.72 9.26
N ALA A 121 0.85 12.78 9.53
CA ALA A 121 1.10 13.71 10.63
C ALA A 121 0.19 13.38 11.82
N TYR A 122 0.80 13.24 13.00
CA TYR A 122 0.13 12.92 14.26
C TYR A 122 0.78 13.72 15.39
N PRO A 123 0.11 13.94 16.54
CA PRO A 123 0.55 14.92 17.52
C PRO A 123 1.77 14.49 18.35
N GLY A 124 2.06 13.20 18.44
CA GLY A 124 3.23 12.68 19.15
C GLY A 124 3.06 11.23 19.59
N ASP A 125 4.02 10.74 20.37
CA ASP A 125 4.16 9.33 20.77
C ASP A 125 2.97 8.81 21.58
N GLU A 126 2.28 9.69 22.31
CA GLU A 126 1.05 9.37 23.06
C GLU A 126 -0.13 8.93 22.18
N ALA A 127 -0.09 9.29 20.90
CA ALA A 127 -1.09 8.88 19.92
C ALA A 127 -0.78 7.52 19.28
N VAL A 128 0.34 6.90 19.63
CA VAL A 128 0.80 5.63 19.06
C VAL A 128 0.47 4.47 19.99
N TYR A 129 -0.20 3.47 19.45
CA TYR A 129 -0.49 2.20 20.10
C TYR A 129 0.23 1.06 19.38
N VAL A 130 0.47 -0.02 20.09
CA VAL A 130 1.05 -1.25 19.55
C VAL A 130 0.06 -2.38 19.73
N VAL A 131 -0.25 -3.06 18.62
CA VAL A 131 -1.20 -4.19 18.59
C VAL A 131 -0.52 -5.33 17.85
N GLY A 132 -0.28 -6.45 18.56
CA GLY A 132 0.43 -7.59 17.96
C GLY A 132 1.84 -7.24 17.44
N GLY A 133 2.54 -6.32 18.13
CA GLY A 133 3.87 -5.84 17.74
C GLY A 133 3.87 -4.90 16.52
N GLN A 134 2.71 -4.41 16.10
CA GLN A 134 2.55 -3.48 14.97
C GLN A 134 2.15 -2.09 15.50
N PRO A 135 2.78 -1.00 15.03
CA PRO A 135 2.35 0.35 15.38
C PRO A 135 1.03 0.71 14.70
N VAL A 136 0.15 1.36 15.45
CA VAL A 136 -1.14 1.90 15.03
C VAL A 136 -1.27 3.32 15.59
N VAL A 137 -1.53 4.28 14.72
CA VAL A 137 -1.62 5.71 15.03
C VAL A 137 -3.08 6.09 15.19
N THR A 138 -3.39 6.70 16.34
CA THR A 138 -4.60 7.48 16.57
C THR A 138 -4.33 8.95 16.25
N PHE A 139 -5.38 9.77 16.09
CA PHE A 139 -5.23 11.19 15.76
C PHE A 139 -4.30 11.47 14.57
N TRP A 140 -4.26 10.56 13.58
CA TRP A 140 -3.67 10.88 12.29
C TRP A 140 -4.40 12.07 11.67
N ALA A 141 -3.70 12.89 10.90
CA ALA A 141 -4.15 14.21 10.40
C ALA A 141 -4.26 15.34 11.45
N TYR A 142 -4.05 15.09 12.75
CA TYR A 142 -3.98 16.16 13.76
C TYR A 142 -2.56 16.72 13.97
N GLY A 143 -1.53 16.12 13.37
CA GLY A 143 -0.16 16.63 13.44
C GLY A 143 0.09 17.78 12.47
N VAL A 144 1.11 18.59 12.77
CA VAL A 144 1.64 19.56 11.83
C VAL A 144 2.61 18.84 10.89
N LEU A 145 2.36 18.93 9.58
CA LEU A 145 3.32 18.43 8.60
C LEU A 145 4.65 19.19 8.74
N PRO A 146 5.81 18.51 8.66
CA PRO A 146 7.07 19.22 8.54
C PRO A 146 6.98 20.11 7.30
N ARG A 147 7.10 21.42 7.50
CA ARG A 147 7.19 22.36 6.40
C ARG A 147 8.51 22.07 5.70
N PHE A 148 8.44 21.61 4.45
CA PHE A 148 9.61 21.53 3.58
C PHE A 148 9.97 22.98 3.17
N GLU A 149 10.53 23.74 4.10
CA GLU A 149 11.28 24.93 3.72
C GLU A 149 12.56 24.41 3.04
N PRO A 150 12.81 24.73 1.74
CA PRO A 150 14.13 24.50 1.19
C PRO A 150 15.10 25.23 2.09
N GLU A 151 16.14 24.52 2.51
CA GLU A 151 17.16 24.94 3.47
C GLU A 151 17.74 26.29 3.06
N ALA A 152 17.06 27.37 3.47
CA ALA A 152 17.46 28.74 3.27
C ALA A 152 18.43 29.03 4.40
N ASP A 153 19.68 28.66 4.14
CA ASP A 153 20.90 29.12 4.78
C ASP A 153 20.67 29.94 6.05
N ALA A 154 20.74 29.24 7.19
CA ALA A 154 21.06 29.85 8.47
C ALA A 154 22.49 30.40 8.40
N ALA A 155 22.67 31.56 7.77
CA ALA A 155 23.91 32.32 7.80
C ALA A 155 23.75 33.51 8.76
N ALA A 156 23.68 33.21 10.06
CA ALA A 156 23.97 34.18 11.10
C ALA A 156 25.48 34.46 11.11
N SER A 157 25.85 35.71 10.88
CA SER A 157 27.22 36.22 10.89
C SER A 157 27.87 36.11 12.28
N GLN A 158 29.15 35.73 12.35
CA GLN A 158 30.10 36.31 13.31
C GLN A 158 31.55 36.30 12.75
N PRO A 159 32.43 37.22 13.22
CA PRO A 159 33.57 37.71 12.45
C PRO A 159 34.93 37.10 12.85
N GLY A 160 35.89 37.18 11.93
CA GLY A 160 37.23 37.70 12.24
C GLY A 160 38.34 36.76 12.73
N ARG A 161 39.29 36.55 11.81
CA ARG A 161 40.77 36.46 11.98
C ARG A 161 41.44 35.12 12.39
N ARG A 162 42.18 34.65 11.37
CA ARG A 162 43.63 34.30 11.35
C ARG A 162 44.07 32.92 11.89
N ALA A 163 44.31 32.04 10.91
CA ALA A 163 45.52 31.25 10.69
C ALA A 163 46.27 30.73 11.92
N ARG A 164 46.08 29.44 12.22
CA ARG A 164 47.06 28.58 12.90
C ARG A 164 47.14 27.24 12.17
N TRP A 165 47.98 27.21 11.13
CA TRP A 165 48.13 26.10 10.19
C TRP A 165 49.03 24.91 10.62
N PRO A 166 49.48 24.70 11.88
CA PRO A 166 50.20 23.46 12.20
C PRO A 166 49.45 22.48 13.14
N VAL A 167 48.13 22.57 13.32
CA VAL A 167 47.37 21.56 14.11
C VAL A 167 46.65 20.51 13.22
N VAL A 168 46.48 20.80 11.92
CA VAL A 168 45.71 19.93 11.00
C VAL A 168 46.47 18.66 10.58
N VAL A 169 47.80 18.64 10.67
CA VAL A 169 48.61 17.50 10.19
C VAL A 169 48.62 16.31 11.16
N ALA A 170 48.29 16.51 12.45
CA ALA A 170 48.33 15.45 13.46
C ALA A 170 46.97 14.76 13.72
N THR A 171 45.84 15.38 13.40
CA THR A 171 44.50 14.86 13.73
C THR A 171 43.95 13.91 12.66
N VAL A 172 44.36 14.06 11.40
CA VAL A 172 43.90 13.20 10.29
C VAL A 172 44.34 11.74 10.43
N PRO A 173 45.61 11.39 10.77
CA PRO A 173 45.99 9.98 10.93
C PRO A 173 45.38 9.35 12.19
N LEU A 174 45.13 10.12 13.24
CA LEU A 174 44.46 9.64 14.46
C LEU A 174 42.99 9.29 14.20
N LEU A 175 42.27 10.14 13.45
CA LEU A 175 40.87 9.89 13.07
C LEU A 175 40.73 8.71 12.10
N LEU A 176 41.68 8.53 11.17
CA LEU A 176 41.69 7.36 10.28
C LEU A 176 42.02 6.05 11.01
N GLY A 177 42.94 6.09 11.98
CA GLY A 177 43.24 4.93 12.85
C GLY A 177 42.06 4.53 13.73
N VAL A 178 41.35 5.49 14.31
CA VAL A 178 40.14 5.26 15.12
C VAL A 178 38.98 4.77 14.24
N ALA A 179 38.81 5.30 13.02
CA ALA A 179 37.80 4.85 12.07
C ALA A 179 38.06 3.41 11.58
N GLY A 180 39.33 3.06 11.30
CA GLY A 180 39.73 1.70 10.91
C GLY A 180 39.55 0.69 12.05
N TRP A 181 39.89 1.08 13.28
CA TRP A 181 39.71 0.24 14.48
C TRP A 181 38.23 0.03 14.81
N ALA A 182 37.40 1.08 14.71
CA ALA A 182 35.96 0.98 14.89
C ALA A 182 35.30 0.09 13.82
N ALA A 183 35.68 0.21 12.55
CA ALA A 183 35.16 -0.64 11.48
C ALA A 183 35.54 -2.13 11.66
N PHE A 184 36.75 -2.41 12.12
CA PHE A 184 37.20 -3.78 12.40
C PHE A 184 36.52 -4.39 13.63
N HIS A 185 36.35 -3.62 14.71
CA HIS A 185 35.66 -4.07 15.91
C HIS A 185 34.15 -4.25 15.67
N PHE A 186 33.52 -3.36 14.90
CA PHE A 186 32.11 -3.46 14.51
C PHE A 186 31.85 -4.63 13.53
N SER A 187 32.87 -5.00 12.73
CA SER A 187 32.81 -6.18 11.85
C SER A 187 32.91 -7.51 12.63
N LEU A 188 33.73 -7.54 13.69
CA LEU A 188 33.83 -8.68 14.61
C LEU A 188 32.63 -8.80 15.56
N LEU A 189 31.96 -7.70 15.88
CA LEU A 189 30.65 -7.66 16.58
C LEU A 189 29.46 -7.85 15.63
N ARG A 190 29.59 -8.70 14.59
CA ARG A 190 28.43 -9.25 13.89
C ARG A 190 27.70 -10.26 14.79
N TRP A 191 27.16 -9.77 15.91
CA TRP A 191 26.18 -10.44 16.77
C TRP A 191 25.49 -9.42 17.72
N PRO A 192 24.22 -9.61 18.16
CA PRO A 192 23.73 -10.80 18.87
C PRO A 192 22.42 -11.41 18.24
N PRO A 193 21.69 -12.37 18.83
CA PRO A 193 21.46 -13.75 18.37
C PRO A 193 20.18 -14.02 17.59
N TRP A 194 19.64 -12.99 16.96
CA TRP A 194 18.43 -13.07 16.13
C TRP A 194 18.69 -12.56 14.71
N GLY A 195 19.87 -12.84 14.16
CA GLY A 195 20.01 -12.90 12.70
C GLY A 195 19.54 -14.29 12.25
N PRO A 196 18.70 -14.41 11.20
CA PRO A 196 19.10 -13.88 9.89
C PRO A 196 17.94 -13.27 9.05
N ASP A 197 18.32 -12.71 7.90
CA ASP A 197 17.51 -12.78 6.68
C ASP A 197 16.20 -11.98 6.58
N TYR A 198 16.08 -10.75 7.12
CA TYR A 198 14.97 -9.89 6.67
C TYR A 198 14.98 -9.69 5.14
N VAL A 199 16.18 -9.61 4.55
CA VAL A 199 16.32 -9.59 3.10
C VAL A 199 15.90 -10.91 2.45
N ALA A 200 16.19 -12.07 3.06
CA ALA A 200 15.77 -13.35 2.49
C ALA A 200 14.28 -13.64 2.72
N LEU A 201 13.70 -13.19 3.84
CA LEU A 201 12.26 -13.20 4.13
C LEU A 201 11.51 -12.26 3.18
N LEU A 202 12.01 -11.03 2.95
CA LEU A 202 11.43 -10.12 1.96
C LEU A 202 11.57 -10.66 0.54
N LYS A 203 12.67 -11.36 0.22
CA LYS A 203 12.83 -12.08 -1.05
C LYS A 203 11.87 -13.27 -1.14
N ALA A 204 11.64 -14.00 -0.06
CA ALA A 204 10.71 -15.12 0.00
C ALA A 204 9.27 -14.64 -0.18
N GLU A 205 8.84 -13.63 0.56
CA GLU A 205 7.54 -12.95 0.43
C GLU A 205 7.35 -12.38 -0.99
N ARG A 206 8.39 -11.74 -1.56
CA ARG A 206 8.35 -11.27 -2.95
C ARG A 206 8.22 -12.43 -3.94
N ALA A 207 8.99 -13.51 -3.76
CA ALA A 207 8.94 -14.68 -4.63
C ALA A 207 7.59 -15.40 -4.54
N GLU A 208 6.99 -15.44 -3.35
CA GLU A 208 5.66 -15.99 -3.12
C GLU A 208 4.59 -15.11 -3.77
N GLY A 209 4.68 -13.78 -3.66
CA GLY A 209 3.81 -12.85 -4.37
C GLY A 209 3.93 -12.96 -5.90
N GLU A 210 5.14 -13.11 -6.44
CA GLU A 210 5.38 -13.34 -7.87
C GLU A 210 4.86 -14.71 -8.33
N ARG A 211 4.94 -15.73 -7.48
CA ARG A 211 4.37 -17.05 -7.75
C ARG A 211 2.84 -16.96 -7.82
N LEU A 212 2.20 -16.34 -6.84
CA LEU A 212 0.74 -16.18 -6.81
C LEU A 212 0.24 -15.37 -8.02
N ARG A 213 0.95 -14.31 -8.41
CA ARG A 213 0.62 -13.55 -9.64
C ARG A 213 0.70 -14.41 -10.89
N ARG A 214 1.74 -15.24 -11.02
CA ARG A 214 1.88 -16.17 -12.16
C ARG A 214 0.74 -17.19 -12.19
N GLU A 215 0.43 -17.81 -11.05
CA GLU A 215 -0.69 -18.75 -10.94
C GLU A 215 -2.03 -18.07 -11.27
N LEU A 216 -2.23 -16.81 -10.86
CA LEU A 216 -3.42 -16.05 -11.18
C LEU A 216 -3.53 -15.79 -12.69
N ILE A 217 -2.45 -15.33 -13.33
CA ILE A 217 -2.42 -15.08 -14.78
C ILE A 217 -2.67 -16.35 -15.57
N GLU A 218 -2.05 -17.47 -15.17
CA GLU A 218 -2.24 -18.78 -15.81
C GLU A 218 -3.69 -19.27 -15.69
N ARG A 219 -4.31 -19.13 -14.51
CA ARG A 219 -5.74 -19.46 -14.35
C ARG A 219 -6.64 -18.57 -15.19
N HIS A 220 -6.36 -17.27 -15.27
CA HIS A 220 -7.15 -16.35 -16.08
C HIS A 220 -7.00 -16.64 -17.58
N SER A 221 -5.80 -16.96 -18.06
CA SER A 221 -5.59 -17.31 -19.47
C SER A 221 -6.23 -18.65 -19.83
N ALA A 222 -6.18 -19.65 -18.94
CA ALA A 222 -6.89 -20.91 -19.11
C ALA A 222 -8.41 -20.70 -19.18
N LEU A 223 -8.97 -19.88 -18.27
CA LEU A 223 -10.39 -19.53 -18.30
C LEU A 223 -10.77 -18.80 -19.60
N ALA A 224 -9.96 -17.83 -20.03
CA ALA A 224 -10.17 -17.10 -21.28
C ALA A 224 -10.12 -18.03 -22.51
N ALA A 225 -9.18 -18.98 -22.54
CA ALA A 225 -9.09 -19.97 -23.60
C ALA A 225 -10.31 -20.90 -23.65
N HIS A 226 -10.80 -21.35 -22.49
CA HIS A 226 -12.03 -22.14 -22.40
C HIS A 226 -13.26 -21.36 -22.87
N LEU A 227 -13.41 -20.11 -22.43
CA LEU A 227 -14.51 -19.24 -22.88
C LEU A 227 -14.44 -18.96 -24.39
N GLY A 228 -13.24 -18.73 -24.93
CA GLY A 228 -13.02 -18.57 -26.37
C GLY A 228 -13.37 -19.82 -27.17
N HIS A 229 -13.06 -21.01 -26.64
CA HIS A 229 -13.41 -22.28 -27.27
C HIS A 229 -14.93 -22.52 -27.29
N CYS A 230 -15.63 -22.21 -26.20
CA CYS A 230 -17.09 -22.28 -26.14
C CYS A 230 -17.75 -21.31 -27.14
N ALA A 231 -17.26 -20.07 -27.23
CA ALA A 231 -17.78 -19.08 -28.17
C ALA A 231 -17.59 -19.50 -29.65
N LEU A 232 -16.42 -20.07 -29.98
CA LEU A 232 -16.16 -20.60 -31.32
C LEU A 232 -17.03 -21.83 -31.65
N GLN A 233 -17.23 -22.73 -30.69
CA GLN A 233 -18.09 -23.91 -30.88
C GLN A 233 -19.55 -23.51 -31.17
N ASP A 234 -20.05 -22.47 -30.51
CA ASP A 234 -21.40 -21.95 -30.74
C ASP A 234 -21.56 -21.34 -32.16
N GLN A 235 -20.55 -20.59 -32.62
CA GLN A 235 -20.52 -20.07 -33.99
C GLN A 235 -20.50 -21.20 -35.03
N VAL A 236 -19.70 -22.25 -34.82
CA VAL A 236 -19.65 -23.40 -35.73
C VAL A 236 -21.00 -24.12 -35.78
N ALA A 237 -21.64 -24.35 -34.63
CA ALA A 237 -22.95 -24.98 -34.58
C ALA A 237 -24.02 -24.15 -35.32
N THR A 238 -23.97 -22.83 -35.20
CA THR A 238 -24.87 -21.91 -35.90
C THR A 238 -24.68 -21.99 -37.41
N LEU A 239 -23.43 -21.92 -37.90
CA LEU A 239 -23.13 -22.04 -39.33
C LEU A 239 -23.54 -23.41 -39.90
N GLN A 240 -23.39 -24.49 -39.12
CA GLN A 240 -23.84 -25.82 -39.54
C GLN A 240 -25.36 -25.88 -39.72
N ARG A 241 -26.14 -25.24 -38.83
CA ARG A 241 -27.60 -25.14 -38.97
C ARG A 241 -28.00 -24.37 -40.22
N GLU A 242 -27.35 -23.22 -40.47
CA GLU A 242 -27.60 -22.44 -41.69
C GLU A 242 -27.30 -23.25 -42.95
N ARG A 243 -26.18 -23.99 -42.97
CA ARG A 243 -25.84 -24.89 -44.09
C ARG A 243 -26.88 -25.98 -44.30
N ALA A 244 -27.44 -26.57 -43.24
CA ALA A 244 -28.50 -27.57 -43.35
C ALA A 244 -29.78 -26.98 -43.96
N LEU A 245 -30.20 -25.79 -43.49
CA LEU A 245 -31.37 -25.09 -44.03
C LEU A 245 -31.19 -24.71 -45.50
N LEU A 246 -29.99 -24.27 -45.89
CA LEU A 246 -29.69 -23.95 -47.29
C LEU A 246 -29.69 -25.21 -48.17
N ALA A 247 -29.21 -26.34 -47.66
CA ALA A 247 -29.25 -27.60 -48.38
C ALA A 247 -30.69 -28.07 -48.60
N GLU A 248 -31.54 -27.98 -47.58
CA GLU A 248 -32.97 -28.30 -47.68
C GLU A 248 -33.67 -27.42 -48.73
N ARG A 249 -33.45 -26.09 -48.67
CA ARG A 249 -34.00 -25.16 -49.68
C ARG A 249 -33.54 -25.47 -51.09
N ARG A 250 -32.26 -25.81 -51.27
CA ARG A 250 -31.71 -26.21 -52.57
C ARG A 250 -32.41 -27.46 -53.09
N ASP A 251 -32.60 -28.46 -52.25
CA ASP A 251 -33.21 -29.73 -52.63
C ASP A 251 -34.71 -29.55 -52.95
N GLU A 252 -35.40 -28.69 -52.22
CA GLU A 252 -36.79 -28.30 -52.53
C GLU A 252 -36.89 -27.60 -53.89
N LEU A 253 -36.02 -26.61 -54.16
CA LEU A 253 -35.97 -25.92 -55.46
C LEU A 253 -35.64 -26.89 -56.60
N ALA A 254 -34.71 -27.82 -56.39
CA ALA A 254 -34.37 -28.85 -57.36
C ALA A 254 -35.58 -29.76 -57.67
N ALA A 255 -36.35 -30.15 -56.65
CA ALA A 255 -37.56 -30.94 -56.83
C ALA A 255 -38.66 -30.14 -57.55
N GLN A 256 -38.83 -28.85 -57.25
CA GLN A 256 -39.77 -27.97 -57.95
C GLN A 256 -39.43 -27.86 -59.44
N LEU A 257 -38.15 -27.61 -59.77
CA LEU A 257 -37.67 -27.59 -61.16
C LEU A 257 -37.90 -28.92 -61.88
N GLY A 258 -37.64 -30.05 -61.20
CA GLY A 258 -37.90 -31.38 -61.76
C GLY A 258 -39.38 -31.59 -62.13
N ARG A 259 -40.31 -31.17 -61.26
CA ARG A 259 -41.76 -31.22 -61.53
C ARG A 259 -42.15 -30.36 -62.72
N LEU A 260 -41.61 -29.14 -62.82
CA LEU A 260 -41.88 -28.25 -63.96
C LEU A 260 -41.40 -28.86 -65.28
N ILE A 261 -40.19 -29.42 -65.32
CA ILE A 261 -39.65 -30.08 -66.52
C ILE A 261 -40.51 -31.28 -66.94
N GLN A 262 -41.00 -32.08 -65.99
CA GLN A 262 -41.91 -33.18 -66.31
C GLN A 262 -43.23 -32.69 -66.92
N SER A 263 -43.82 -31.64 -66.36
CA SER A 263 -45.07 -31.07 -66.89
C SER A 263 -44.93 -30.58 -68.34
N CYS A 264 -43.79 -30.00 -68.70
CA CYS A 264 -43.52 -29.58 -70.08
C CYS A 264 -43.31 -30.75 -71.06
N LYS A 265 -42.87 -31.92 -70.60
CA LYS A 265 -42.67 -33.10 -71.46
C LYS A 265 -43.97 -33.84 -71.79
N THR A 266 -44.99 -33.70 -70.94
CA THR A 266 -46.29 -34.35 -71.09
C THR A 266 -47.29 -33.56 -71.94
N GLN A 267 -46.94 -32.33 -72.34
CA GLN A 267 -47.75 -31.43 -73.16
C GLN A 267 -47.25 -31.44 -74.61
#